data_AF-A0A2R4CH55-F1
#
_entry.id   AF-A0A2R4CH55-F1
#
_cell.length_a   1.000
_cell.length_b   1.000
_cell.length_c   1.000
_cell.angle_alpha   90.00
_cell.angle_beta   90.00
_cell.angle_gamma   90.00
#
_symmetry.space_group_name_H-M   'P 1'
#
loop_
_entity.id
_entity.type
_entity.pdbx_description
1 polymer ?
#
loop_
_entity_poly.entity_id
_entity_poly.type
_entity_poly.pdbx_seq_one_letter_code
_entity_poly.pdbx_strand_id
1 'polypeptide(L)'
;MADSGATGFLTVHVGAYGGGGGQGSGAATAGAGGAADAMLALRTAASANGIVTAQGGAGGDSAAGSHGMGGDARARSSVESAVRADSVASARGGAAYLGLADGGRADVVSRATAAGAAQARGEAVGGTGVLLGTASALVEARSTGNGGSSLANAEATGLQADATARSWAQGAASNYAYATAQGDSGVASSVSSSTGAAGMTVETRAGAPTGGTVRTASSANVGGNRYGLMGPASGYQALSYALAGPATGVVGDALAGAPAVAAALADSRVVGIGTMAGSFPADGSDGTGYTYVTAANFVFATDLPGHLTLGLLGSVTEGAGFTELELIVRSHGTEVFSQTFTSVADAQLFFDRRSLVLDMLAAGNQDLLISAGFTLAEPGGFGFEYAVGVAAIPEPGTWMLLLAGLAVVLVRRAEFGRGRAAMAVGLP
;
A
#
# COMPACT_ATOMS: atom_id res chain seq x y z
N MET A 1 11.49 3.80 38.24
CA MET A 1 10.53 4.75 38.87
C MET A 1 9.43 4.97 37.85
N ALA A 2 8.31 4.26 38.00
CA ALA A 2 7.16 4.40 37.13
C ALA A 2 6.29 5.52 37.70
N ASP A 3 6.39 6.70 37.12
CA ASP A 3 5.45 7.78 37.41
C ASP A 3 4.18 7.52 36.58
N SER A 4 3.16 6.97 37.22
CA SER A 4 1.92 6.50 36.60
C SER A 4 0.83 7.58 36.54
N GLY A 5 1.18 8.88 36.61
CA GLY A 5 0.20 9.95 36.83
C GLY A 5 0.28 11.18 35.92
N ALA A 6 1.36 11.41 35.17
CA ALA A 6 1.44 12.58 34.30
C ALA A 6 1.01 12.24 32.87
N THR A 7 -0.08 12.86 32.40
CA THR A 7 -0.43 13.04 30.98
C THR A 7 0.60 13.96 30.30
N GLY A 8 1.88 13.60 30.39
CA GLY A 8 2.97 14.39 29.84
C GLY A 8 2.99 14.31 28.31
N PHE A 9 3.34 15.42 27.68
CA PHE A 9 3.74 15.45 26.29
C PHE A 9 5.22 15.78 26.25
N LEU A 10 6.03 14.92 25.65
CA LEU A 10 7.48 15.10 25.55
C LEU A 10 7.85 15.50 24.12
N THR A 11 8.49 16.65 23.98
CA THR A 11 9.05 17.11 22.70
C THR A 11 10.57 17.13 22.76
N VAL A 12 11.25 16.56 21.77
CA VAL A 12 12.71 16.61 21.62
C VAL A 12 13.07 17.14 20.24
N HIS A 13 14.00 18.10 20.20
CA HIS A 13 14.56 18.65 18.97
C HIS A 13 16.06 18.36 18.89
N VAL A 14 16.53 17.82 17.77
CA VAL A 14 17.95 17.59 17.48
C VAL A 14 18.30 18.25 16.15
N GLY A 15 19.37 19.04 16.12
CA GLY A 15 19.84 19.73 14.92
C GLY A 15 21.34 19.49 14.68
N ALA A 16 21.72 19.25 13.42
CA ALA A 16 23.11 19.21 12.98
C ALA A 16 23.30 20.11 11.75
N TYR A 17 24.41 20.86 11.72
CA TYR A 17 24.71 21.83 10.67
C TYR A 17 26.17 21.69 10.24
N GLY A 18 26.38 21.49 8.94
CA GLY A 18 27.70 21.42 8.33
C GLY A 18 28.34 22.81 8.20
N GLY A 19 29.64 22.90 8.45
CA GLY A 19 30.40 24.13 8.22
C GLY A 19 30.57 24.43 6.73
N GLY A 20 30.70 25.70 6.35
CA GLY A 20 31.00 26.07 4.96
C GLY A 20 32.40 25.65 4.51
N GLY A 21 32.55 25.43 3.21
CA GLY A 21 33.83 25.13 2.57
C GLY A 21 34.76 26.35 2.55
N GLY A 22 36.07 26.09 2.68
CA GLY A 22 37.10 27.12 2.63
C GLY A 22 37.36 27.67 1.23
N GLN A 23 37.90 28.87 1.15
CA GLN A 23 38.28 29.54 -0.10
C GLN A 23 39.60 28.99 -0.64
N GLY A 24 39.65 28.67 -1.93
CA GLY A 24 40.88 28.33 -2.66
C GLY A 24 41.55 29.60 -3.22
N SER A 25 42.88 29.68 -3.16
CA SER A 25 43.64 30.77 -3.78
C SER A 25 44.34 30.32 -5.07
N GLY A 26 44.31 31.18 -6.09
CA GLY A 26 44.89 30.86 -7.40
C GLY A 26 44.24 29.62 -8.02
N ALA A 27 45.07 28.63 -8.38
CA ALA A 27 44.62 27.36 -8.96
C ALA A 27 44.23 26.30 -7.90
N ALA A 28 44.23 26.64 -6.60
CA ALA A 28 43.87 25.68 -5.55
C ALA A 28 42.37 25.36 -5.56
N THR A 29 42.02 24.09 -5.37
CA THR A 29 40.65 23.63 -5.15
C THR A 29 40.09 24.25 -3.86
N ALA A 30 38.85 24.73 -3.93
CA ALA A 30 38.13 25.19 -2.74
C ALA A 30 37.73 24.01 -1.84
N GLY A 31 37.48 24.27 -0.55
CA GLY A 31 36.98 23.25 0.37
C GLY A 31 35.54 22.86 0.06
N ALA A 32 35.20 21.58 0.22
CA ALA A 32 33.81 21.14 0.21
C ALA A 32 33.06 21.62 1.47
N GLY A 33 31.75 21.69 1.39
CA GLY A 33 30.90 21.90 2.55
C GLY A 33 30.99 20.72 3.53
N GLY A 34 30.96 21.01 4.83
CA GLY A 34 30.91 20.01 5.88
C GLY A 34 29.59 19.24 5.86
N ALA A 35 29.63 17.95 6.20
CA ALA A 35 28.42 17.13 6.33
C ALA A 35 27.69 17.39 7.65
N ALA A 36 26.39 17.09 7.70
CA ALA A 36 25.57 17.11 8.91
C ALA A 36 24.88 15.75 9.13
N ASP A 37 24.96 15.23 10.35
CA ASP A 37 24.28 14.01 10.77
C ASP A 37 23.56 14.27 12.10
N ALA A 38 22.24 14.13 12.11
CA ALA A 38 21.39 14.30 13.27
C ALA A 38 20.58 13.03 13.53
N MET A 39 20.58 12.56 14.78
CA MET A 39 19.89 11.34 15.17
C MET A 39 19.12 11.53 16.49
N LEU A 40 17.88 11.05 16.53
CA LEU A 40 17.04 10.96 17.72
C LEU A 40 16.46 9.55 17.85
N ALA A 41 16.60 8.97 19.05
CA ALA A 41 15.86 7.81 19.48
C ALA A 41 15.11 8.18 20.78
N LEU A 42 13.79 8.29 20.71
CA LEU A 42 12.92 8.70 21.80
C LEU A 42 11.97 7.57 22.18
N ARG A 43 11.93 7.20 23.46
CA ARG A 43 10.99 6.23 24.03
C ARG A 43 10.33 6.80 25.27
N THR A 44 9.01 6.73 25.37
CA THR A 44 8.28 7.20 26.55
C THR A 44 6.93 6.48 26.72
N ALA A 45 6.42 6.43 27.96
CA ALA A 45 5.07 5.93 28.22
C ALA A 45 3.98 6.97 27.91
N ALA A 46 4.35 8.24 27.73
CA ALA A 46 3.43 9.33 27.45
C ALA A 46 3.46 9.70 25.96
N SER A 47 2.66 10.68 25.53
CA SER A 47 2.69 11.16 24.15
C SER A 47 4.04 11.82 23.82
N ALA A 48 4.54 11.62 22.60
CA ALA A 48 5.90 11.98 22.21
C ALA A 48 5.96 12.64 20.83
N ASN A 49 6.80 13.66 20.70
CA ASN A 49 7.12 14.31 19.45
C ASN A 49 8.65 14.46 19.29
N GLY A 50 9.20 13.87 18.24
CA GLY A 50 10.64 13.89 17.95
C GLY A 50 10.94 14.58 16.62
N ILE A 51 11.68 15.68 16.67
CA ILE A 51 12.02 16.50 15.51
C ILE A 51 13.54 16.47 15.29
N VAL A 52 13.96 16.08 14.08
CA VAL A 52 15.37 15.97 13.69
C VAL A 52 15.63 16.76 12.41
N THR A 53 16.62 17.64 12.44
CA THR A 53 17.02 18.45 11.29
C THR A 53 18.51 18.28 11.02
N ALA A 54 18.89 18.00 9.77
CA ALA A 54 20.29 18.01 9.32
C ALA A 54 20.43 18.89 8.08
N GLN A 55 21.43 19.78 8.08
CA GLN A 55 21.71 20.65 6.94
C GLN A 55 23.20 20.64 6.60
N GLY A 56 23.53 20.22 5.38
CA GLY A 56 24.89 20.23 4.87
C GLY A 56 25.41 21.65 4.65
N GLY A 57 26.72 21.83 4.82
CA GLY A 57 27.38 23.11 4.59
C GLY A 57 27.53 23.43 3.11
N ALA A 58 27.60 24.71 2.76
CA ALA A 58 27.84 25.12 1.38
C ALA A 58 29.30 24.86 0.95
N GLY A 59 29.52 24.58 -0.33
CA GLY A 59 30.85 24.48 -0.91
C GLY A 59 31.59 25.82 -0.97
N GLY A 60 32.93 25.78 -0.95
CA GLY A 60 33.80 26.95 -1.04
C GLY A 60 34.03 27.45 -2.47
N ASP A 61 34.59 28.65 -2.60
CA ASP A 61 34.92 29.27 -3.89
C ASP A 61 36.42 29.19 -4.22
N SER A 62 36.74 29.18 -5.51
CA SER A 62 38.09 29.27 -6.06
C SER A 62 38.08 30.12 -7.32
N ALA A 63 39.02 31.06 -7.42
CA ALA A 63 39.11 31.98 -8.55
C ALA A 63 39.57 31.33 -9.86
N ALA A 64 40.43 30.31 -9.78
CA ALA A 64 40.95 29.60 -10.96
C ALA A 64 41.08 28.08 -10.78
N GLY A 65 40.75 27.54 -9.61
CA GLY A 65 40.66 26.10 -9.34
C GLY A 65 39.21 25.60 -9.38
N SER A 66 38.99 24.35 -8.95
CA SER A 66 37.64 23.80 -8.84
C SER A 66 36.89 24.33 -7.61
N HIS A 67 35.60 24.59 -7.76
CA HIS A 67 34.71 24.97 -6.66
C HIS A 67 34.39 23.78 -5.75
N GLY A 68 34.04 24.08 -4.49
CA GLY A 68 33.68 23.07 -3.52
C GLY A 68 32.27 22.54 -3.77
N MET A 69 32.09 21.23 -3.60
CA MET A 69 30.77 20.61 -3.56
C MET A 69 30.03 20.96 -2.27
N GLY A 70 28.70 20.87 -2.31
CA GLY A 70 27.87 20.94 -1.11
C GLY A 70 28.08 19.76 -0.17
N GLY A 71 27.94 19.97 1.14
CA GLY A 71 28.04 18.92 2.14
C GLY A 71 26.79 18.04 2.23
N ASP A 72 26.93 16.77 2.57
CA ASP A 72 25.79 15.86 2.73
C ASP A 72 25.00 16.12 4.02
N ALA A 73 23.73 15.73 4.04
CA ALA A 73 22.86 15.79 5.21
C ALA A 73 22.14 14.48 5.47
N ARG A 74 22.12 14.04 6.74
CA ARG A 74 21.39 12.85 7.20
C ARG A 74 20.59 13.14 8.45
N ALA A 75 19.28 12.89 8.41
CA ALA A 75 18.39 13.03 9.56
C ALA A 75 17.68 11.72 9.87
N ARG A 76 17.77 11.26 11.13
CA ARG A 76 17.16 10.01 11.59
C ARG A 76 16.35 10.24 12.86
N SER A 77 15.04 10.03 12.80
CA SER A 77 14.15 10.13 13.96
C SER A 77 13.45 8.79 14.20
N SER A 78 13.44 8.33 15.45
CA SER A 78 12.68 7.16 15.89
C SER A 78 11.97 7.50 17.20
N VAL A 79 10.63 7.48 17.17
CA VAL A 79 9.78 7.82 18.31
C VAL A 79 8.88 6.64 18.64
N GLU A 80 8.95 6.17 19.89
CA GLU A 80 8.13 5.08 20.41
C GLU A 80 7.36 5.57 21.64
N SER A 81 6.04 5.42 21.62
CA SER A 81 5.14 5.89 22.68
C SER A 81 4.06 4.85 23.01
N ALA A 82 3.66 4.74 24.27
CA ALA A 82 2.49 3.92 24.61
C ALA A 82 1.15 4.56 24.20
N VAL A 83 1.12 5.84 23.82
CA VAL A 83 -0.12 6.60 23.52
C VAL A 83 -0.09 7.16 22.11
N ARG A 84 0.83 8.08 21.84
CA ARG A 84 0.95 8.78 20.55
C ARG A 84 2.41 9.09 20.25
N ALA A 85 2.85 8.76 19.05
CA ALA A 85 4.20 9.04 18.56
C ALA A 85 4.13 9.89 17.29
N ASP A 86 4.71 11.08 17.33
CA ASP A 86 4.95 11.92 16.16
C ASP A 86 6.48 11.96 15.90
N SER A 87 6.93 11.54 14.72
CA SER A 87 8.33 11.57 14.29
C SER A 87 8.47 12.42 13.03
N VAL A 88 9.32 13.44 13.10
CA VAL A 88 9.61 14.33 11.97
C VAL A 88 11.12 14.36 11.77
N ALA A 89 11.56 14.11 10.53
CA ALA A 89 12.95 14.22 10.14
C ALA A 89 13.08 15.02 8.82
N SER A 90 14.03 15.94 8.75
CA SER A 90 14.31 16.75 7.56
C SER A 90 15.81 16.81 7.31
N ALA A 91 16.24 16.45 6.10
CA ALA A 91 17.64 16.52 5.68
C ALA A 91 17.75 17.39 4.41
N ARG A 92 18.64 18.37 4.43
CA ARG A 92 18.90 19.25 3.29
C ARG A 92 20.38 19.25 2.94
N GLY A 93 20.71 18.75 1.76
CA GLY A 93 22.08 18.80 1.23
C GLY A 93 22.56 20.25 1.09
N GLY A 94 23.86 20.45 1.25
CA GLY A 94 24.48 21.75 1.09
C GLY A 94 24.50 22.20 -0.37
N ALA A 95 24.40 23.50 -0.61
CA ALA A 95 24.55 24.06 -1.95
C ALA A 95 26.03 24.04 -2.38
N ALA A 96 26.29 23.75 -3.66
CA ALA A 96 27.56 24.07 -4.27
C ALA A 96 27.75 25.59 -4.41
N TYR A 97 28.99 26.04 -4.54
CA TYR A 97 29.25 27.46 -4.77
C TYR A 97 28.73 27.90 -6.14
N LEU A 98 27.77 28.85 -6.14
CA LEU A 98 27.14 29.45 -7.32
C LEU A 98 26.64 28.45 -8.39
N GLY A 99 26.36 27.20 -8.00
CA GLY A 99 25.98 26.15 -8.96
C GLY A 99 27.09 25.74 -9.91
N LEU A 100 28.37 25.88 -9.51
CA LEU A 100 29.55 25.51 -10.32
C LEU A 100 30.17 24.17 -9.91
N ALA A 101 29.62 23.52 -8.89
CA ALA A 101 29.91 22.14 -8.51
C ALA A 101 28.60 21.41 -8.15
N ASP A 102 28.67 20.14 -7.77
CA ASP A 102 27.49 19.35 -7.40
C ASP A 102 27.01 19.68 -5.99
N GLY A 103 25.69 19.64 -5.80
CA GLY A 103 25.07 19.79 -4.49
C GLY A 103 25.17 18.52 -3.63
N GLY A 104 25.09 18.70 -2.32
CA GLY A 104 25.21 17.59 -1.36
C GLY A 104 24.00 16.66 -1.37
N ARG A 105 24.19 15.40 -0.99
CA ARG A 105 23.12 14.41 -0.85
C ARG A 105 22.27 14.65 0.41
N ALA A 106 21.00 14.26 0.37
CA ALA A 106 20.11 14.23 1.54
C ALA A 106 19.50 12.85 1.80
N ASP A 107 19.62 12.35 3.03
CA ASP A 107 18.97 11.10 3.47
C ASP A 107 18.10 11.32 4.71
N VAL A 108 16.86 10.84 4.68
CA VAL A 108 15.94 10.87 5.82
C VAL A 108 15.43 9.47 6.17
N VAL A 109 15.44 9.18 7.47
CA VAL A 109 14.68 8.06 8.05
C VAL A 109 13.81 8.58 9.20
N SER A 110 12.50 8.34 9.14
CA SER A 110 11.55 8.76 10.17
C SER A 110 10.68 7.58 10.59
N ARG A 111 10.65 7.27 11.89
CA ARG A 111 9.91 6.13 12.43
C ARG A 111 9.05 6.54 13.61
N ALA A 112 7.76 6.23 13.57
CA ALA A 112 6.84 6.40 14.68
C ALA A 112 6.15 5.08 15.02
N THR A 113 6.19 4.68 16.29
CA THR A 113 5.45 3.51 16.79
C THR A 113 4.64 3.89 18.02
N ALA A 114 3.33 3.63 18.00
CA ALA A 114 2.48 3.86 19.17
C ALA A 114 1.31 2.89 19.26
N ALA A 115 0.75 2.70 20.47
CA ALA A 115 -0.49 1.93 20.61
C ALA A 115 -1.71 2.70 20.05
N GLY A 116 -1.75 4.02 20.20
CA GLY A 116 -2.80 4.87 19.63
C GLY A 116 -2.43 5.37 18.23
N ALA A 117 -2.01 6.62 18.15
CA ALA A 117 -1.68 7.30 16.89
C ALA A 117 -0.17 7.32 16.65
N ALA A 118 0.27 6.81 15.50
CA ALA A 118 1.65 6.87 15.03
C ALA A 118 1.71 7.68 13.73
N GLN A 119 2.49 8.76 13.75
CA GLN A 119 2.67 9.63 12.61
C GLN A 119 4.16 9.85 12.35
N ALA A 120 4.62 9.46 11.17
CA ALA A 120 5.99 9.69 10.73
C ALA A 120 6.00 10.57 9.47
N ARG A 121 6.88 11.56 9.46
CA ARG A 121 7.11 12.45 8.32
C ARG A 121 8.60 12.57 8.04
N GLY A 122 8.97 12.55 6.77
CA GLY A 122 10.35 12.67 6.32
C GLY A 122 10.47 13.52 5.06
N GLU A 123 11.39 14.49 5.05
CA GLU A 123 11.66 15.38 3.92
C GLU A 123 13.16 15.37 3.59
N ALA A 124 13.55 14.81 2.45
CA ALA A 124 14.92 14.84 1.95
C ALA A 124 15.03 15.76 0.74
N VAL A 125 15.88 16.78 0.81
CA VAL A 125 16.10 17.73 -0.30
C VAL A 125 17.59 17.76 -0.65
N GLY A 126 17.93 17.29 -1.86
CA GLY A 126 19.28 17.39 -2.41
C GLY A 126 19.75 18.84 -2.50
N GLY A 127 21.03 19.06 -2.25
CA GLY A 127 21.63 20.39 -2.34
C GLY A 127 21.65 20.91 -3.78
N THR A 128 21.58 22.23 -3.96
CA THR A 128 21.65 22.85 -5.29
C THR A 128 23.07 22.86 -5.84
N GLY A 129 23.23 22.76 -7.16
CA GLY A 129 24.53 22.68 -7.83
C GLY A 129 24.41 22.75 -9.35
N VAL A 130 25.50 22.45 -10.08
CA VAL A 130 25.44 22.09 -11.51
C VAL A 130 24.47 20.92 -11.68
N LEU A 131 24.62 19.93 -10.81
CA LEU A 131 23.65 18.88 -10.57
C LEU A 131 23.04 19.06 -9.18
N LEU A 132 21.73 18.81 -9.09
CA LEU A 132 21.05 18.69 -7.81
C LEU A 132 21.58 17.44 -7.09
N GLY A 133 21.72 17.51 -5.77
CA GLY A 133 22.07 16.32 -4.98
C GLY A 133 20.99 15.24 -5.06
N THR A 134 21.36 13.99 -4.79
CA THR A 134 20.37 12.90 -4.65
C THR A 134 19.61 13.02 -3.33
N ALA A 135 18.35 12.59 -3.30
CA ALA A 135 17.50 12.60 -2.11
C ALA A 135 16.85 11.23 -1.86
N SER A 136 16.87 10.77 -0.61
CA SER A 136 16.18 9.55 -0.20
C SER A 136 15.41 9.74 1.10
N ALA A 137 14.13 9.37 1.12
CA ALA A 137 13.27 9.44 2.30
C ALA A 137 12.60 8.08 2.57
N LEU A 138 12.88 7.49 3.73
CA LEU A 138 12.21 6.29 4.25
C LEU A 138 11.41 6.62 5.50
N VAL A 139 10.09 6.44 5.44
CA VAL A 139 9.18 6.83 6.51
C VAL A 139 8.29 5.67 6.91
N GLU A 140 8.24 5.38 8.21
CA GLU A 140 7.58 4.20 8.77
C GLU A 140 6.70 4.61 9.95
N ALA A 141 5.40 4.37 9.86
CA ALA A 141 4.44 4.61 10.94
C ALA A 141 3.75 3.31 11.34
N ARG A 142 3.68 3.01 12.63
CA ARG A 142 3.09 1.76 13.15
C ARG A 142 2.19 2.03 14.34
N SER A 143 0.89 1.83 14.14
CA SER A 143 -0.05 1.69 15.24
C SER A 143 -0.14 0.23 15.69
N THR A 144 -0.03 -0.03 16.98
CA THR A 144 -0.10 -1.39 17.55
C THR A 144 -1.41 -1.67 18.31
N GLY A 145 -2.27 -0.66 18.48
CA GLY A 145 -3.58 -0.83 19.10
C GLY A 145 -4.67 -1.06 18.07
N ASN A 146 -5.68 -1.84 18.45
CA ASN A 146 -6.85 -2.06 17.62
C ASN A 146 -7.61 -0.74 17.39
N GLY A 147 -7.84 -0.38 16.13
CA GLY A 147 -8.49 0.88 15.74
C GLY A 147 -7.61 2.13 15.91
N GLY A 148 -6.31 1.97 16.17
CA GLY A 148 -5.38 3.11 16.21
C GLY A 148 -5.17 3.73 14.82
N SER A 149 -4.34 4.76 14.73
CA SER A 149 -4.06 5.45 13.47
C SER A 149 -2.58 5.43 13.11
N SER A 150 -2.28 5.25 11.83
CA SER A 150 -0.94 5.21 11.28
C SER A 150 -0.86 6.07 10.03
N LEU A 151 0.07 7.02 10.01
CA LEU A 151 0.30 7.92 8.88
C LEU A 151 1.80 8.05 8.61
N ALA A 152 2.24 7.58 7.45
CA ALA A 152 3.59 7.79 6.94
C ALA A 152 3.56 8.75 5.74
N ASN A 153 4.33 9.84 5.79
CA ASN A 153 4.52 10.76 4.67
C ASN A 153 6.01 10.92 4.34
N ALA A 154 6.44 10.44 3.17
CA ALA A 154 7.81 10.55 2.68
C ALA A 154 7.90 11.51 1.49
N GLU A 155 8.79 12.47 1.56
CA GLU A 155 9.03 13.45 0.50
C GLU A 155 10.54 13.48 0.16
N ALA A 156 10.87 13.30 -1.12
CA ALA A 156 12.24 13.37 -1.62
C ALA A 156 12.31 14.27 -2.85
N THR A 157 13.22 15.23 -2.87
CA THR A 157 13.49 16.13 -3.99
C THR A 157 14.98 16.14 -4.31
N GLY A 158 15.38 15.67 -5.49
CA GLY A 158 16.79 15.50 -5.85
C GLY A 158 16.96 15.20 -7.34
N LEU A 159 18.20 15.12 -7.85
CA LEU A 159 18.43 14.65 -9.22
C LEU A 159 17.90 13.21 -9.40
N GLN A 160 18.26 12.35 -8.44
CA GLN A 160 17.58 11.10 -8.17
C GLN A 160 16.82 11.26 -6.85
N ALA A 161 15.52 10.94 -6.86
CA ALA A 161 14.63 11.08 -5.70
C ALA A 161 13.90 9.77 -5.40
N ASP A 162 14.19 9.20 -4.23
CA ASP A 162 13.58 7.95 -3.77
C ASP A 162 12.77 8.20 -2.49
N ALA A 163 11.44 8.10 -2.57
CA ALA A 163 10.52 8.27 -1.45
C ALA A 163 9.78 6.97 -1.16
N THR A 164 9.92 6.44 0.06
CA THR A 164 9.21 5.24 0.52
C THR A 164 8.47 5.52 1.81
N ALA A 165 7.15 5.38 1.79
CA ALA A 165 6.30 5.47 2.96
C ALA A 165 5.67 4.11 3.29
N ARG A 166 5.70 3.73 4.56
CA ARG A 166 5.13 2.48 5.04
C ARG A 166 4.29 2.69 6.28
N SER A 167 3.08 2.15 6.29
CA SER A 167 2.15 2.28 7.41
C SER A 167 1.62 0.91 7.86
N TRP A 168 1.62 0.65 9.16
CA TRP A 168 1.04 -0.55 9.76
C TRP A 168 -0.02 -0.19 10.80
N ALA A 169 -1.12 -0.93 10.83
CA ALA A 169 -2.16 -0.78 11.85
C ALA A 169 -2.89 -2.11 12.16
N GLN A 170 -3.82 -2.08 13.12
CA GLN A 170 -4.65 -3.23 13.48
C GLN A 170 -6.15 -2.89 13.45
N GLY A 171 -6.94 -3.75 12.83
CA GLY A 171 -8.40 -3.67 12.77
C GLY A 171 -8.90 -2.50 11.93
N ALA A 172 -10.00 -1.89 12.39
CA ALA A 172 -10.71 -0.79 11.75
C ALA A 172 -9.97 0.55 11.93
N ALA A 173 -8.70 0.54 11.57
CA ALA A 173 -7.74 1.62 11.76
C ALA A 173 -7.67 2.56 10.56
N SER A 174 -7.34 3.83 10.82
CA SER A 174 -6.89 4.77 9.79
C SER A 174 -5.42 4.52 9.48
N ASN A 175 -5.10 3.99 8.32
CA ASN A 175 -3.75 3.51 8.00
C ASN A 175 -3.33 3.97 6.60
N TYR A 176 -2.49 4.99 6.50
CA TYR A 176 -2.15 5.65 5.24
C TYR A 176 -0.65 5.80 5.07
N ALA A 177 -0.19 5.57 3.84
CA ALA A 177 1.17 5.90 3.41
C ALA A 177 1.14 6.75 2.14
N TYR A 178 1.86 7.87 2.18
CA TYR A 178 2.02 8.81 1.07
C TYR A 178 3.50 8.98 0.76
N ALA A 179 3.87 8.85 -0.50
CA ALA A 179 5.23 9.11 -0.95
C ALA A 179 5.21 10.08 -2.13
N THR A 180 6.06 11.09 -2.06
CA THR A 180 6.28 12.07 -3.14
C THR A 180 7.75 12.06 -3.52
N ALA A 181 8.05 11.79 -4.79
CA ALA A 181 9.40 11.87 -5.32
C ALA A 181 9.43 12.91 -6.45
N GLN A 182 10.39 13.83 -6.38
CA GLN A 182 10.61 14.86 -7.38
C GLN A 182 12.06 14.82 -7.86
N GLY A 183 12.28 14.40 -9.11
CA GLY A 183 13.60 14.27 -9.71
C GLY A 183 13.57 13.69 -11.11
N ASP A 184 14.71 13.77 -11.81
CA ASP A 184 14.87 13.24 -13.17
C ASP A 184 14.81 11.70 -13.18
N SER A 185 15.05 11.06 -12.03
CA SER A 185 14.97 9.62 -11.83
C SER A 185 14.65 9.26 -10.38
N GLY A 186 14.29 7.99 -10.14
CA GLY A 186 14.00 7.45 -8.80
C GLY A 186 12.59 6.86 -8.72
N VAL A 187 12.03 6.76 -7.51
CA VAL A 187 10.73 6.12 -7.26
C VAL A 187 9.98 6.72 -6.08
N ALA A 188 8.65 6.85 -6.20
CA ALA A 188 7.74 7.00 -5.08
C ALA A 188 7.03 5.65 -4.82
N SER A 189 7.06 5.18 -3.57
CA SER A 189 6.46 3.92 -3.14
C SER A 189 5.69 4.09 -1.83
N SER A 190 4.42 3.72 -1.84
CA SER A 190 3.56 3.68 -0.64
C SER A 190 3.15 2.24 -0.35
N VAL A 191 3.29 1.81 0.90
CA VAL A 191 2.83 0.49 1.38
C VAL A 191 2.04 0.64 2.66
N SER A 192 0.87 0.02 2.73
CA SER A 192 0.04 0.02 3.94
C SER A 192 -0.38 -1.40 4.28
N SER A 193 -0.26 -1.81 5.52
CA SER A 193 -0.64 -3.15 5.99
C SER A 193 -1.52 -3.06 7.23
N SER A 194 -2.60 -3.85 7.27
CA SER A 194 -3.43 -3.99 8.45
C SER A 194 -3.74 -5.45 8.75
N THR A 195 -3.77 -5.77 10.04
CA THR A 195 -4.10 -7.10 10.56
C THR A 195 -5.38 -7.05 11.38
N GLY A 196 -6.21 -8.07 11.33
CA GLY A 196 -7.45 -8.17 12.11
C GLY A 196 -7.65 -9.50 12.81
N ALA A 197 -8.89 -9.77 13.21
CA ALA A 197 -9.26 -11.03 13.84
C ALA A 197 -9.07 -12.22 12.90
N ALA A 198 -8.95 -13.42 13.48
CA ALA A 198 -8.80 -14.69 12.75
C ALA A 198 -7.62 -14.72 11.74
N GLY A 199 -6.55 -13.96 12.00
CA GLY A 199 -5.37 -13.93 11.14
C GLY A 199 -5.57 -13.21 9.80
N MET A 200 -6.68 -12.49 9.63
CA MET A 200 -6.95 -11.73 8.41
C MET A 200 -5.94 -10.59 8.25
N THR A 201 -5.36 -10.46 7.07
CA THR A 201 -4.48 -9.34 6.75
C THR A 201 -4.80 -8.75 5.39
N VAL A 202 -4.59 -7.46 5.24
CA VAL A 202 -4.57 -6.79 3.94
C VAL A 202 -3.33 -5.92 3.84
N GLU A 203 -2.66 -5.99 2.71
CA GLU A 203 -1.55 -5.10 2.36
C GLU A 203 -1.83 -4.44 1.02
N THR A 204 -1.67 -3.13 0.92
CA THR A 204 -1.75 -2.39 -0.32
C THR A 204 -0.41 -1.77 -0.68
N ARG A 205 -0.14 -1.69 -1.98
CA ARG A 205 1.08 -1.11 -2.53
C ARG A 205 0.72 -0.20 -3.71
N ALA A 206 1.39 0.92 -3.81
CA ALA A 206 1.36 1.81 -4.97
C ALA A 206 2.78 2.28 -5.26
N GLY A 207 3.21 2.19 -6.52
CA GLY A 207 4.55 2.52 -6.96
C GLY A 207 4.54 3.27 -8.29
N ALA A 208 5.33 4.33 -8.37
CA ALA A 208 5.54 5.13 -9.57
C ALA A 208 7.01 5.50 -9.72
N PRO A 209 7.69 5.14 -10.83
CA PRO A 209 8.99 5.71 -11.15
C PRO A 209 8.84 7.21 -11.39
N THR A 210 9.86 7.98 -11.03
CA THR A 210 9.86 9.43 -11.27
C THR A 210 10.72 9.80 -12.47
N GLY A 211 10.31 10.88 -13.14
CA GLY A 211 11.02 11.62 -14.19
C GLY A 211 10.51 13.07 -14.22
N GLY A 212 10.18 13.58 -13.04
CA GLY A 212 9.32 14.74 -12.76
C GLY A 212 8.83 14.66 -11.32
N THR A 213 7.54 14.93 -11.08
CA THR A 213 6.89 14.89 -9.78
C THR A 213 5.86 13.78 -9.76
N VAL A 214 6.09 12.77 -8.94
CA VAL A 214 5.14 11.66 -8.77
C VAL A 214 4.73 11.52 -7.30
N ARG A 215 3.47 11.14 -7.11
CA ARG A 215 2.84 10.93 -5.82
C ARG A 215 2.15 9.58 -5.81
N THR A 216 2.41 8.79 -4.77
CA THR A 216 1.74 7.51 -4.55
C THR A 216 0.99 7.51 -3.23
N ALA A 217 -0.12 6.78 -3.17
CA ALA A 217 -0.90 6.60 -1.97
C ALA A 217 -1.29 5.13 -1.76
N SER A 218 -1.17 4.65 -0.53
CA SER A 218 -1.73 3.37 -0.12
C SER A 218 -2.49 3.48 1.19
N SER A 219 -3.43 2.58 1.37
CA SER A 219 -4.21 2.47 2.61
C SER A 219 -4.78 1.07 2.76
N ALA A 220 -4.77 0.55 3.97
CA ALA A 220 -5.19 -0.83 4.25
C ALA A 220 -5.85 -0.90 5.62
N ASN A 221 -7.06 -1.45 5.74
CA ASN A 221 -7.71 -1.64 7.03
C ASN A 221 -8.52 -2.96 7.09
N VAL A 222 -8.81 -3.47 8.30
CA VAL A 222 -9.58 -4.71 8.49
C VAL A 222 -10.84 -4.43 9.31
N GLY A 223 -12.02 -4.62 8.71
CA GLY A 223 -13.31 -4.38 9.36
C GLY A 223 -13.66 -2.89 9.57
N GLY A 224 -12.93 -1.97 8.94
CA GLY A 224 -13.23 -0.54 8.95
C GLY A 224 -14.16 -0.11 7.82
N ASN A 225 -14.10 1.17 7.48
CA ASN A 225 -14.91 1.78 6.43
C ASN A 225 -14.31 1.54 5.04
N ARG A 226 -15.16 1.54 4.02
CA ARG A 226 -14.72 1.52 2.61
C ARG A 226 -14.17 2.88 2.18
N TYR A 227 -13.27 2.86 1.21
CA TYR A 227 -12.69 4.07 0.61
C TYR A 227 -13.56 4.64 -0.53
N GLY A 228 -14.39 3.80 -1.15
CA GLY A 228 -15.18 4.15 -2.34
C GLY A 228 -14.33 4.22 -3.62
N LEU A 229 -14.99 4.40 -4.76
CA LEU A 229 -14.34 4.59 -6.05
C LEU A 229 -13.52 5.88 -6.04
N MET A 230 -12.21 5.75 -6.22
CA MET A 230 -11.28 6.86 -6.40
C MET A 230 -10.79 6.90 -7.85
N GLY A 231 -10.62 8.12 -8.35
CA GLY A 231 -10.21 8.36 -9.72
C GLY A 231 -8.91 9.16 -9.86
N PRO A 232 -8.53 9.47 -11.11
CA PRO A 232 -7.31 10.21 -11.44
C PRO A 232 -7.26 11.60 -10.81
N ALA A 233 -8.41 12.27 -10.67
CA ALA A 233 -8.57 13.55 -9.98
C ALA A 233 -8.13 13.57 -8.50
N SER A 234 -7.73 12.42 -7.93
CA SER A 234 -7.17 12.33 -6.57
C SER A 234 -5.76 12.94 -6.45
N GLY A 235 -5.08 13.21 -7.57
CA GLY A 235 -3.75 13.82 -7.59
C GLY A 235 -2.59 12.87 -7.29
N TYR A 236 -2.84 11.54 -7.38
CA TYR A 236 -1.84 10.48 -7.22
C TYR A 236 -1.64 9.74 -8.53
N GLN A 237 -0.38 9.56 -8.94
CA GLN A 237 -0.01 8.79 -10.12
C GLN A 237 -0.26 7.30 -9.93
N ALA A 238 -0.16 6.81 -8.70
CA ALA A 238 -0.57 5.46 -8.32
C ALA A 238 -1.29 5.47 -6.96
N LEU A 239 -2.45 4.84 -6.89
CA LEU A 239 -3.25 4.72 -5.67
C LEU A 239 -3.75 3.29 -5.50
N SER A 240 -3.58 2.73 -4.30
CA SER A 240 -4.14 1.42 -3.95
C SER A 240 -4.69 1.41 -2.53
N TYR A 241 -6.01 1.38 -2.38
CA TYR A 241 -6.68 1.29 -1.09
C TYR A 241 -7.49 -0.01 -1.00
N ALA A 242 -7.46 -0.66 0.16
CA ALA A 242 -8.22 -1.89 0.37
C ALA A 242 -8.68 -2.07 1.82
N LEU A 243 -9.83 -2.69 1.96
CA LEU A 243 -10.48 -3.09 3.20
C LEU A 243 -10.63 -4.62 3.17
N ALA A 244 -10.18 -5.32 4.19
CA ALA A 244 -10.48 -6.74 4.39
C ALA A 244 -11.54 -6.95 5.46
N GLY A 245 -12.29 -8.04 5.35
CA GLY A 245 -13.34 -8.41 6.31
C GLY A 245 -14.37 -7.30 6.56
N PRO A 246 -14.94 -6.69 5.51
CA PRO A 246 -15.94 -5.63 5.67
C PRO A 246 -17.16 -6.11 6.47
N ALA A 247 -17.72 -5.24 7.30
CA ALA A 247 -19.01 -5.51 7.96
C ALA A 247 -20.15 -5.59 6.93
N THR A 248 -21.22 -6.34 7.23
CA THR A 248 -22.36 -6.55 6.31
C THR A 248 -22.97 -5.24 5.79
N GLY A 249 -23.07 -4.20 6.63
CA GLY A 249 -23.55 -2.88 6.20
C GLY A 249 -22.62 -2.24 5.14
N VAL A 250 -21.31 -2.32 5.35
CA VAL A 250 -20.30 -1.80 4.40
C VAL A 250 -20.35 -2.55 3.08
N VAL A 251 -20.57 -3.87 3.11
CA VAL A 251 -20.78 -4.68 1.90
C VAL A 251 -22.04 -4.24 1.17
N GLY A 252 -23.16 -4.08 1.88
CA GLY A 252 -24.42 -3.62 1.31
C GLY A 252 -24.27 -2.26 0.62
N ASP A 253 -23.61 -1.31 1.28
CA ASP A 253 -23.36 0.03 0.74
C ASP A 253 -22.47 0.01 -0.51
N ALA A 254 -21.45 -0.85 -0.54
CA ALA A 254 -20.56 -0.99 -1.69
C ALA A 254 -21.28 -1.62 -2.90
N LEU A 255 -22.16 -2.59 -2.65
CA LEU A 255 -22.87 -3.34 -3.69
C LEU A 255 -24.17 -2.66 -4.16
N ALA A 256 -24.66 -1.64 -3.45
CA ALA A 256 -25.90 -0.95 -3.77
C ALA A 256 -25.93 -0.39 -5.21
N GLY A 257 -24.77 0.03 -5.73
CA GLY A 257 -24.63 0.54 -7.10
C GLY A 257 -24.45 -0.53 -8.18
N ALA A 258 -24.34 -1.81 -7.82
CA ALA A 258 -23.95 -2.91 -8.70
C ALA A 258 -24.81 -4.18 -8.47
N PRO A 259 -26.11 -4.17 -8.82
CA PRO A 259 -27.04 -5.25 -8.48
C PRO A 259 -26.65 -6.61 -9.08
N ALA A 260 -26.03 -6.64 -10.27
CA ALA A 260 -25.54 -7.88 -10.87
C ALA A 260 -24.40 -8.51 -10.05
N VAL A 261 -23.49 -7.67 -9.53
CA VAL A 261 -22.42 -8.11 -8.62
C VAL A 261 -23.00 -8.55 -7.28
N ALA A 262 -23.98 -7.81 -6.76
CA ALA A 262 -24.68 -8.17 -5.52
C ALA A 262 -25.33 -9.57 -5.62
N ALA A 263 -25.99 -9.87 -6.74
CA ALA A 263 -26.58 -11.18 -6.99
C ALA A 263 -25.51 -12.29 -7.06
N ALA A 264 -24.37 -12.03 -7.71
CA ALA A 264 -23.28 -12.99 -7.80
C ALA A 264 -22.57 -13.26 -6.45
N LEU A 265 -22.66 -12.32 -5.51
CA LEU A 265 -22.04 -12.40 -4.18
C LEU A 265 -23.05 -12.73 -3.07
N ALA A 266 -24.32 -13.01 -3.39
CA ALA A 266 -25.38 -13.19 -2.40
C ALA A 266 -25.08 -14.31 -1.38
N ASP A 267 -24.51 -15.42 -1.86
CA ASP A 267 -24.11 -16.58 -1.03
C ASP A 267 -22.61 -16.56 -0.67
N SER A 268 -21.92 -15.43 -0.93
CA SER A 268 -20.49 -15.29 -0.69
C SER A 268 -20.21 -14.54 0.61
N ARG A 269 -19.15 -14.95 1.32
CA ARG A 269 -18.50 -14.10 2.31
C ARG A 269 -17.57 -13.13 1.58
N VAL A 270 -17.88 -11.84 1.60
CA VAL A 270 -16.98 -10.80 1.05
C VAL A 270 -15.75 -10.70 1.94
N VAL A 271 -14.58 -11.04 1.40
CA VAL A 271 -13.30 -11.05 2.12
C VAL A 271 -12.55 -9.74 1.96
N GLY A 272 -12.83 -8.97 0.90
CA GLY A 272 -12.21 -7.66 0.70
C GLY A 272 -12.92 -6.78 -0.31
N ILE A 273 -12.70 -5.48 -0.20
CA ILE A 273 -13.14 -4.42 -1.12
C ILE A 273 -11.95 -3.51 -1.34
N GLY A 274 -11.68 -3.10 -2.57
CA GLY A 274 -10.58 -2.19 -2.85
C GLY A 274 -10.83 -1.27 -4.02
N THR A 275 -9.98 -0.26 -4.13
CA THR A 275 -9.92 0.66 -5.26
C THR A 275 -8.46 0.85 -5.69
N MET A 276 -8.26 0.89 -7.00
CA MET A 276 -6.97 1.15 -7.61
C MET A 276 -7.14 2.25 -8.66
N ALA A 277 -6.15 3.12 -8.77
CA ALA A 277 -6.14 4.15 -9.79
C ALA A 277 -4.72 4.51 -10.23
N GLY A 278 -4.62 4.94 -11.48
CA GLY A 278 -3.43 5.57 -12.06
C GLY A 278 -3.79 6.89 -12.74
N SER A 279 -2.89 7.86 -12.67
CA SER A 279 -3.05 9.16 -13.35
C SER A 279 -1.74 9.66 -13.94
N PHE A 280 -1.83 10.41 -15.03
CA PHE A 280 -0.67 10.98 -15.72
C PHE A 280 0.03 12.00 -14.79
N PRO A 281 1.36 12.12 -14.80
CA PRO A 281 2.05 13.09 -13.96
C PRO A 281 1.75 14.50 -14.47
N ALA A 282 1.53 15.44 -13.56
CA ALA A 282 1.15 16.82 -13.93
C ALA A 282 2.26 17.56 -14.71
N ASP A 283 3.51 17.13 -14.55
CA ASP A 283 4.69 17.59 -15.27
C ASP A 283 5.21 16.57 -16.29
N GLY A 284 4.38 15.57 -16.63
CA GLY A 284 4.68 14.61 -17.69
C GLY A 284 4.73 15.26 -19.06
N SER A 285 5.53 14.68 -19.96
CA SER A 285 5.60 15.09 -21.36
C SER A 285 4.70 14.21 -22.21
N ASP A 286 3.76 14.82 -22.95
CA ASP A 286 2.89 14.10 -23.89
C ASP A 286 3.69 13.21 -24.84
N GLY A 287 3.19 12.00 -25.07
CA GLY A 287 3.84 10.95 -25.86
C GLY A 287 4.90 10.13 -25.11
N THR A 288 5.25 10.50 -23.87
CA THR A 288 6.17 9.71 -23.02
C THR A 288 5.38 8.70 -22.20
N GLY A 289 5.70 7.41 -22.33
CA GLY A 289 5.03 6.35 -21.57
C GLY A 289 5.50 6.29 -20.11
N TYR A 290 4.57 6.43 -19.17
CA TYR A 290 4.79 6.24 -17.74
C TYR A 290 4.02 5.01 -17.26
N THR A 291 4.72 4.05 -16.64
CA THR A 291 4.11 2.83 -16.10
C THR A 291 4.07 2.86 -14.58
N TYR A 292 2.89 2.65 -14.02
CA TYR A 292 2.60 2.63 -12.59
C TYR A 292 2.04 1.29 -12.16
N VAL A 293 2.31 0.90 -10.92
CA VAL A 293 1.86 -0.38 -10.37
C VAL A 293 1.10 -0.16 -9.07
N THR A 294 -0.06 -0.79 -8.98
CA THR A 294 -0.88 -0.86 -7.76
C THR A 294 -1.17 -2.31 -7.42
N ALA A 295 -1.21 -2.64 -6.14
CA ALA A 295 -1.54 -3.98 -5.68
C ALA A 295 -2.27 -3.98 -4.34
N ALA A 296 -3.08 -5.01 -4.13
CA ALA A 296 -3.70 -5.34 -2.86
C ALA A 296 -3.60 -6.85 -2.63
N ASN A 297 -2.99 -7.22 -1.50
CA ASN A 297 -2.83 -8.60 -1.06
C ASN A 297 -3.74 -8.88 0.12
N PHE A 298 -4.56 -9.92 0.02
CA PHE A 298 -5.49 -10.36 1.05
C PHE A 298 -5.08 -11.73 1.56
N VAL A 299 -4.91 -11.85 2.87
CA VAL A 299 -4.71 -13.15 3.53
C VAL A 299 -5.90 -13.41 4.45
N PHE A 300 -6.54 -14.56 4.29
CA PHE A 300 -7.73 -14.95 5.06
C PHE A 300 -7.86 -16.47 5.13
N ALA A 301 -8.70 -17.00 6.02
CA ALA A 301 -8.95 -18.45 6.13
C ALA A 301 -10.35 -18.82 5.63
N THR A 302 -10.47 -19.97 4.98
CA THR A 302 -11.72 -20.61 4.55
C THR A 302 -11.93 -21.92 5.30
N ASP A 303 -13.13 -22.16 5.82
CA ASP A 303 -13.42 -23.40 6.58
C ASP A 303 -13.69 -24.60 5.66
N LEU A 304 -14.22 -24.32 4.46
CA LEU A 304 -14.57 -25.29 3.43
C LEU A 304 -14.02 -24.82 2.07
N PRO A 305 -13.84 -25.73 1.10
CA PRO A 305 -13.59 -25.35 -0.29
C PRO A 305 -14.70 -24.43 -0.82
N GLY A 306 -14.32 -23.47 -1.65
CA GLY A 306 -15.24 -22.44 -2.12
C GLY A 306 -14.86 -21.84 -3.47
N HIS A 307 -15.80 -21.18 -4.14
CA HIS A 307 -15.53 -20.40 -5.35
C HIS A 307 -15.05 -19.00 -5.00
N LEU A 308 -13.95 -18.58 -5.62
CA LEU A 308 -13.48 -17.20 -5.59
C LEU A 308 -14.18 -16.39 -6.68
N THR A 309 -14.86 -15.32 -6.27
CA THR A 309 -15.54 -14.39 -7.17
C THR A 309 -14.96 -12.99 -7.03
N LEU A 310 -14.55 -12.40 -8.14
CA LEU A 310 -14.19 -10.99 -8.24
C LEU A 310 -15.37 -10.20 -8.81
N GLY A 311 -15.90 -9.26 -8.03
CA GLY A 311 -16.91 -8.29 -8.44
C GLY A 311 -16.26 -6.96 -8.80
N LEU A 312 -16.51 -6.45 -9.99
CA LEU A 312 -16.09 -5.13 -10.45
C LEU A 312 -17.25 -4.17 -10.23
N LEU A 313 -17.07 -3.18 -9.36
CA LEU A 313 -18.16 -2.32 -8.87
C LEU A 313 -18.38 -1.07 -9.73
N GLY A 314 -17.34 -0.67 -10.47
CA GLY A 314 -17.39 0.45 -11.39
C GLY A 314 -16.00 0.96 -11.71
N SER A 315 -15.96 1.92 -12.63
CA SER A 315 -14.75 2.63 -13.01
C SER A 315 -15.02 4.12 -13.18
N VAL A 316 -13.94 4.90 -13.13
CA VAL A 316 -13.90 6.33 -13.45
C VAL A 316 -12.69 6.58 -14.34
N THR A 317 -12.87 7.47 -15.30
CA THR A 317 -11.85 7.83 -16.30
C THR A 317 -11.75 9.34 -16.39
N GLU A 318 -10.57 9.83 -16.74
CA GLU A 318 -10.30 11.25 -16.97
C GLU A 318 -9.39 11.40 -18.19
N GLY A 319 -9.58 12.47 -18.96
CA GLY A 319 -8.74 12.79 -20.11
C GLY A 319 -8.61 11.63 -21.10
N ALA A 320 -7.38 11.36 -21.56
CA ALA A 320 -7.06 10.26 -22.46
C ALA A 320 -7.12 8.87 -21.81
N GLY A 321 -7.23 8.79 -20.49
CA GLY A 321 -7.23 7.53 -19.74
C GLY A 321 -5.85 6.87 -19.69
N PHE A 322 -5.66 5.77 -20.40
CA PHE A 322 -4.42 4.99 -20.44
C PHE A 322 -4.12 4.50 -21.86
N THR A 323 -2.86 4.18 -22.12
CA THR A 323 -2.42 3.46 -23.32
C THR A 323 -2.51 1.95 -23.12
N GLU A 324 -2.13 1.49 -21.93
CA GLU A 324 -2.30 0.09 -21.51
C GLU A 324 -2.77 0.01 -20.06
N LEU A 325 -3.70 -0.90 -19.78
CA LEU A 325 -4.11 -1.30 -18.44
C LEU A 325 -3.99 -2.82 -18.35
N GLU A 326 -3.23 -3.30 -17.38
CA GLU A 326 -3.13 -4.73 -17.07
C GLU A 326 -3.79 -5.00 -15.72
N LEU A 327 -4.66 -6.01 -15.65
CA LEU A 327 -5.24 -6.53 -14.41
C LEU A 327 -4.83 -7.98 -14.24
N ILE A 328 -4.16 -8.30 -13.12
CA ILE A 328 -3.74 -9.65 -12.77
C ILE A 328 -4.32 -10.02 -11.41
N VAL A 329 -4.81 -11.26 -11.29
CA VAL A 329 -5.18 -11.88 -10.02
C VAL A 329 -4.38 -13.16 -9.82
N ARG A 330 -3.75 -13.30 -8.65
CA ARG A 330 -2.98 -14.48 -8.27
C ARG A 330 -3.48 -15.07 -6.96
N SER A 331 -3.57 -16.40 -6.91
CA SER A 331 -3.81 -17.18 -5.69
C SER A 331 -2.54 -17.97 -5.36
N HIS A 332 -1.98 -17.76 -4.16
CA HIS A 332 -0.74 -18.40 -3.72
C HIS A 332 0.42 -18.25 -4.71
N GLY A 333 0.53 -17.05 -5.31
CA GLY A 333 1.54 -16.74 -6.33
C GLY A 333 1.25 -17.28 -7.73
N THR A 334 0.22 -18.11 -7.92
CA THR A 334 -0.21 -18.64 -9.23
C THR A 334 -1.23 -17.71 -9.86
N GLU A 335 -1.05 -17.35 -11.13
CA GLU A 335 -2.01 -16.56 -11.89
C GLU A 335 -3.30 -17.34 -12.15
N VAL A 336 -4.43 -16.79 -11.67
CA VAL A 336 -5.78 -17.34 -11.92
C VAL A 336 -6.55 -16.50 -12.93
N PHE A 337 -6.12 -15.25 -13.16
CA PHE A 337 -6.71 -14.36 -14.13
C PHE A 337 -5.70 -13.30 -14.56
N SER A 338 -5.68 -12.99 -15.85
CA SER A 338 -4.97 -11.85 -16.42
C SER A 338 -5.77 -11.28 -17.59
N GLN A 339 -5.83 -9.95 -17.66
CA GLN A 339 -6.46 -9.24 -18.76
C GLN A 339 -5.72 -7.93 -19.02
N THR A 340 -5.37 -7.70 -20.28
CA THR A 340 -4.78 -6.45 -20.75
C THR A 340 -5.82 -5.70 -21.59
N PHE A 341 -5.84 -4.37 -21.44
CA PHE A 341 -6.66 -3.45 -22.23
C PHE A 341 -5.76 -2.42 -22.88
N THR A 342 -6.00 -2.16 -24.16
CA THR A 342 -5.32 -1.09 -24.93
C THR A 342 -6.29 0.02 -25.33
N SER A 343 -7.49 0.02 -24.73
CA SER A 343 -8.60 0.93 -25.02
C SER A 343 -9.35 1.23 -23.74
N VAL A 344 -9.57 2.52 -23.46
CA VAL A 344 -10.36 2.99 -22.32
C VAL A 344 -11.79 2.47 -22.41
N ALA A 345 -12.40 2.48 -23.61
CA ALA A 345 -13.77 2.04 -23.79
C ALA A 345 -13.96 0.55 -23.44
N ASP A 346 -13.00 -0.30 -23.82
CA ASP A 346 -13.06 -1.73 -23.53
C ASP A 346 -12.88 -2.01 -22.03
N ALA A 347 -11.97 -1.28 -21.37
CA ALA A 347 -11.84 -1.35 -19.92
C ALA A 347 -13.11 -0.87 -19.22
N GLN A 348 -13.70 0.26 -19.64
CA GLN A 348 -14.94 0.75 -19.03
C GLN A 348 -16.06 -0.29 -19.12
N LEU A 349 -16.25 -0.93 -20.28
CA LEU A 349 -17.22 -2.02 -20.45
C LEU A 349 -16.90 -3.23 -19.57
N PHE A 350 -15.62 -3.56 -19.40
CA PHE A 350 -15.19 -4.67 -18.56
C PHE A 350 -15.44 -4.40 -17.07
N PHE A 351 -15.10 -3.20 -16.58
CA PHE A 351 -15.24 -2.78 -15.18
C PHE A 351 -16.65 -2.30 -14.80
N ASP A 352 -17.59 -2.24 -15.75
CA ASP A 352 -18.97 -1.85 -15.47
C ASP A 352 -19.77 -2.98 -14.81
N ARG A 353 -19.77 -2.99 -13.47
CA ARG A 353 -20.72 -3.74 -12.63
C ARG A 353 -20.82 -5.23 -12.97
N ARG A 354 -19.69 -5.85 -13.26
CA ARG A 354 -19.57 -7.24 -13.71
C ARG A 354 -18.95 -8.13 -12.63
N SER A 355 -19.33 -9.41 -12.58
CA SER A 355 -18.64 -10.41 -11.77
C SER A 355 -17.87 -11.43 -12.62
N LEU A 356 -16.80 -11.96 -12.05
CA LEU A 356 -15.93 -12.98 -12.62
C LEU A 356 -15.75 -14.08 -11.58
N VAL A 357 -16.09 -15.31 -11.94
CA VAL A 357 -15.74 -16.49 -11.14
C VAL A 357 -14.35 -16.92 -11.58
N LEU A 358 -13.38 -16.86 -10.66
CA LEU A 358 -11.97 -17.04 -11.00
C LEU A 358 -11.55 -18.50 -10.90
N ASP A 359 -11.66 -19.09 -9.70
CA ASP A 359 -11.27 -20.48 -9.47
C ASP A 359 -11.89 -21.02 -8.17
N MET A 360 -11.64 -22.30 -7.89
CA MET A 360 -11.91 -22.96 -6.62
C MET A 360 -10.75 -22.74 -5.64
N LEU A 361 -11.08 -22.32 -4.42
CA LEU A 361 -10.18 -22.28 -3.28
C LEU A 361 -10.33 -23.56 -2.46
N ALA A 362 -9.22 -24.06 -1.94
CA ALA A 362 -9.23 -25.09 -0.91
C ALA A 362 -9.73 -24.52 0.43
N ALA A 363 -9.93 -25.39 1.42
CA ALA A 363 -10.03 -24.95 2.82
C ALA A 363 -8.64 -24.54 3.35
N GLY A 364 -8.61 -23.70 4.38
CA GLY A 364 -7.40 -23.23 5.04
C GLY A 364 -7.03 -21.79 4.68
N ASN A 365 -5.75 -21.44 4.88
CA ASN A 365 -5.26 -20.10 4.59
C ASN A 365 -5.21 -19.86 3.07
N GLN A 366 -5.68 -18.69 2.68
CA GLN A 366 -5.70 -18.20 1.31
C GLN A 366 -4.83 -16.95 1.23
N ASP A 367 -4.06 -16.82 0.16
CA ASP A 367 -3.27 -15.64 -0.18
C ASP A 367 -3.67 -15.17 -1.59
N LEU A 368 -4.34 -14.02 -1.66
CA LEU A 368 -4.90 -13.47 -2.88
C LEU A 368 -4.29 -12.11 -3.19
N LEU A 369 -3.56 -12.04 -4.29
CA LEU A 369 -2.98 -10.81 -4.81
C LEU A 369 -3.80 -10.32 -6.01
N ILE A 370 -4.30 -9.09 -5.93
CA ILE A 370 -4.85 -8.34 -7.06
C ILE A 370 -3.85 -7.25 -7.39
N SER A 371 -3.45 -7.12 -8.64
CA SER A 371 -2.54 -6.07 -9.10
C SER A 371 -3.02 -5.46 -10.41
N ALA A 372 -2.78 -4.16 -10.56
CA ALA A 372 -2.99 -3.46 -11.80
C ALA A 372 -1.76 -2.67 -12.22
N GLY A 373 -1.42 -2.75 -13.50
CA GLY A 373 -0.42 -1.94 -14.17
C GLY A 373 -1.10 -0.90 -15.04
N PHE A 374 -0.69 0.36 -14.94
CA PHE A 374 -1.22 1.45 -15.77
C PHE A 374 -0.07 2.05 -16.57
N THR A 375 -0.16 2.04 -17.90
CA THR A 375 0.77 2.75 -18.77
C THR A 375 0.04 3.92 -19.44
N LEU A 376 0.52 5.14 -19.21
CA LEU A 376 -0.10 6.38 -19.70
C LEU A 376 0.90 7.18 -20.51
N ALA A 377 0.47 7.72 -21.65
CA ALA A 377 1.29 8.56 -22.52
C ALA A 377 0.72 9.98 -22.72
N GLU A 378 -0.47 10.27 -22.21
CA GLU A 378 -1.16 11.55 -22.37
C GLU A 378 -1.92 11.92 -21.07
N PRO A 379 -2.25 13.21 -20.85
CA PRO A 379 -3.00 13.66 -19.69
C PRO A 379 -4.33 12.92 -19.52
N GLY A 380 -4.48 12.25 -18.38
CA GLY A 380 -5.66 11.47 -18.05
C GLY A 380 -5.41 10.46 -16.95
N GLY A 381 -6.31 9.49 -16.83
CA GLY A 381 -6.11 8.32 -15.98
C GLY A 381 -7.33 7.43 -15.89
N PHE A 382 -7.20 6.36 -15.12
CA PHE A 382 -8.26 5.40 -14.89
C PHE A 382 -8.24 4.89 -13.45
N GLY A 383 -9.41 4.70 -12.87
CA GLY A 383 -9.58 4.09 -11.56
C GLY A 383 -10.77 3.16 -11.53
N PHE A 384 -10.72 2.13 -10.70
CA PHE A 384 -11.80 1.15 -10.53
C PHE A 384 -11.96 0.73 -9.07
N GLU A 385 -13.14 0.24 -8.74
CA GLU A 385 -13.49 -0.32 -7.43
C GLU A 385 -13.89 -1.80 -7.63
N TYR A 386 -13.50 -2.66 -6.71
CA TYR A 386 -13.78 -4.10 -6.77
C TYR A 386 -14.11 -4.66 -5.38
N ALA A 387 -14.79 -5.80 -5.37
CA ALA A 387 -15.06 -6.63 -4.20
C ALA A 387 -14.66 -8.07 -4.48
N VAL A 388 -14.18 -8.76 -3.45
CA VAL A 388 -13.80 -10.18 -3.52
C VAL A 388 -14.69 -10.96 -2.58
N GLY A 389 -15.36 -11.98 -3.10
CA GLY A 389 -16.17 -12.91 -2.31
C GLY A 389 -15.73 -14.35 -2.44
N VAL A 390 -16.00 -15.12 -1.40
CA VAL A 390 -15.83 -16.57 -1.39
C VAL A 390 -17.13 -17.23 -0.97
N ALA A 391 -17.69 -18.07 -1.86
CA ALA A 391 -18.87 -18.89 -1.56
C ALA A 391 -18.44 -20.33 -1.30
N ALA A 392 -18.88 -20.92 -0.19
CA ALA A 392 -18.66 -22.33 0.05
C ALA A 392 -19.38 -23.14 -1.04
N ILE A 393 -18.73 -24.19 -1.55
CA ILE A 393 -19.39 -25.13 -2.45
C ILE A 393 -20.38 -25.92 -1.59
N PRO A 394 -21.70 -25.84 -1.85
CA PRO A 394 -22.65 -26.69 -1.15
C PRO A 394 -22.16 -28.12 -1.35
N GLU A 395 -21.86 -28.84 -0.27
CA GLU A 395 -21.56 -30.26 -0.39
C GLU A 395 -22.68 -30.84 -1.25
N PRO A 396 -22.36 -31.45 -2.40
CA PRO A 396 -23.39 -32.09 -3.18
C PRO A 396 -24.16 -32.96 -2.21
N GLY A 397 -25.47 -33.09 -2.40
CA GLY A 397 -26.31 -33.90 -1.52
C GLY A 397 -25.87 -35.36 -1.42
N THR A 398 -24.64 -35.75 -1.74
CA THR A 398 -23.88 -36.93 -1.33
C THR A 398 -24.27 -37.48 0.03
N TRP A 399 -24.51 -36.65 1.07
CA TRP A 399 -25.08 -37.16 2.32
C TRP A 399 -26.52 -37.66 2.15
N MET A 400 -27.37 -36.92 1.45
CA MET A 400 -28.70 -37.40 1.05
C MET A 400 -28.66 -38.59 0.09
N LEU A 401 -27.69 -38.66 -0.83
CA LEU A 401 -27.52 -39.79 -1.76
C LEU A 401 -26.97 -41.02 -1.03
N LEU A 402 -26.11 -40.84 -0.03
CA LEU A 402 -25.59 -41.90 0.82
C LEU A 402 -26.67 -42.38 1.79
N LEU A 403 -27.50 -41.48 2.33
CA LEU A 403 -28.69 -41.82 3.12
C LEU A 403 -29.75 -42.51 2.27
N ALA A 404 -30.03 -42.04 1.06
CA ALA A 404 -30.95 -42.67 0.12
C ALA A 404 -30.42 -44.05 -0.31
N GLY A 405 -29.12 -44.15 -0.61
CA GLY A 405 -28.46 -45.43 -0.92
C GLY A 405 -28.53 -46.41 0.25
N LEU A 406 -28.28 -45.95 1.48
CA LEU A 406 -28.39 -46.76 2.69
C LEU A 406 -29.83 -47.22 2.92
N ALA A 407 -30.82 -46.34 2.73
CA ALA A 407 -32.22 -46.68 2.83
C ALA A 407 -32.61 -47.77 1.81
N VAL A 408 -32.17 -47.67 0.56
CA VAL A 408 -32.40 -48.69 -0.47
C VAL A 408 -31.76 -50.03 -0.09
N VAL A 409 -30.55 -50.02 0.48
CA VAL A 409 -29.88 -51.24 0.96
C VAL A 409 -30.63 -51.87 2.14
N LEU A 410 -31.12 -51.06 3.08
CA LEU A 410 -31.89 -51.53 4.23
C LEU A 410 -33.25 -52.13 3.80
N VAL A 411 -33.95 -51.50 2.85
CA VAL A 411 -35.19 -52.07 2.28
C VAL A 411 -34.92 -53.39 1.57
N ARG A 412 -33.90 -53.48 0.71
CA ARG A 412 -33.53 -54.74 0.05
C ARG A 412 -33.16 -55.85 1.03
N ARG A 413 -32.45 -55.53 2.12
CA ARG A 413 -32.06 -56.53 3.13
C ARG A 413 -33.28 -57.05 3.91
N ALA A 414 -34.28 -56.20 4.15
CA ALA A 414 -35.54 -56.62 4.77
C ALA A 414 -36.35 -57.58 3.88
N GLU A 415 -36.36 -57.39 2.56
CA GLU A 415 -37.04 -58.28 1.61
C GLU A 415 -36.37 -59.66 1.51
N PHE A 416 -35.03 -59.71 1.44
CA PHE A 416 -34.29 -60.97 1.45
C PHE A 416 -34.42 -61.75 2.77
N GLY A 417 -34.60 -61.06 3.90
CA GLY A 417 -34.87 -61.69 5.20
C GLY A 417 -36.25 -62.35 5.28
N ARG A 418 -37.29 -61.74 4.69
CA ARG A 418 -38.65 -62.28 4.69
C ARG A 418 -38.81 -63.50 3.78
N GLY A 419 -38.06 -63.59 2.69
CA GLY A 419 -38.06 -64.78 1.82
C GLY A 419 -37.54 -66.06 2.49
N ARG A 420 -36.63 -65.96 3.47
CA ARG A 420 -36.11 -67.12 4.20
C ARG A 420 -37.02 -67.62 5.33
N ALA A 421 -37.86 -66.76 5.90
CA ALA A 421 -38.80 -67.17 6.96
C ALA A 421 -40.00 -67.98 6.41
N ALA A 422 -40.36 -67.80 5.14
CA ALA A 422 -41.47 -68.52 4.50
C ALA A 422 -41.14 -69.97 4.08
N MET A 423 -39.86 -70.38 4.09
CA MET A 423 -39.45 -71.77 3.76
C MET A 423 -39.29 -72.69 4.98
N ALA A 424 -39.59 -72.22 6.20
CA ALA A 424 -39.48 -73.02 7.43
C ALA A 424 -40.85 -73.53 7.97
N VAL A 425 -41.92 -73.43 7.19
CA VAL A 425 -43.25 -73.96 7.56
C VAL A 425 -43.69 -74.96 6.49
N GLY A 426 -43.28 -76.22 6.65
CA GLY A 426 -43.75 -77.30 5.79
C GLY A 426 -42.83 -78.51 5.85
N LEU A 427 -43.03 -79.38 6.85
CA LEU A 427 -43.21 -80.83 6.69
C LEU A 427 -43.68 -81.43 8.04
N PRO A 428 -44.59 -82.42 8.01
CA PRO A 428 -45.21 -83.08 9.17
C PRO A 428 -44.30 -84.10 9.87
#